data_AF-A0A735A8F0-F1
#
_entry.id   AF-A0A735A8F0-F1
#
_cell.length_a   1.000
_cell.length_b   1.000
_cell.length_c   1.000
_cell.angle_alpha   90.00
_cell.angle_beta   90.00
_cell.angle_gamma   90.00
#
_symmetry.space_group_name_H-M   'P 1'
#
loop_
_entity.id
_entity.type
_entity.pdbx_description
1 polymer ?
#
loop_
_entity_poly.entity_id
_entity_poly.type
_entity_poly.pdbx_seq_one_letter_code
_entity_poly.pdbx_strand_id
1 'polypeptide(L)'
;MSDITPNIVVSMPSQLFTMARSFKAVAKGKIYIGKIDTDPVNPENQIQVYVENEDGSHVPVAQPIIINAAGYPVYNGQIAKFVTVQGHSMAVYDAYGTQQFYFPNVLKYDPDQLEYRLSQPDGYLLVGGLAEHYNLPSSVIVVDNAPYNGDLKAAWNAAPEGATLLLGKKDYNITGLWASGRNTKKNIMIVGMGMPEYASDWSRFVSGSGTVIQGAVKNQAKGFKLFNLGVDCGNYVSTTLYSTTTYEDAVQIYGVGAKANIGIDNIRTLNSLGVSSNPGTHSILLEQLEGVTLGYVECCGGFHGLTIKCKNLRGGRAHVYGQYGDGFILKSDSGGPCSDIRMDSITIGLIDSSLLPAVSLGGIYDAHDGVSIDNISIGDLRVQNASWGFIPAIGADGYTSHVTIGNYYASQVYGNYYSLEVGNQCVNWNIGSHQCSGVSGGIKINGSAQYITLGEGSVTGSTRWGYSFAASTFTHSSLISNGNYGGVEYLGGTGFNPANVIAYYNNNGNFSALPSVLNGNALNGWAALSDFKATPNAHQVFISGSLTNGTAANAWLIAENLRPSVDTPISAWGVSSGGSLVPVEAYVRATGYIEITGYASLGASQAVRINGSYLIA
;
A
#
# COMPACT_ATOMS: atom_id res chain seq x y z
N MET A 1 29.97 40.36 0.07
CA MET A 1 31.16 39.75 0.69
C MET A 1 30.73 38.35 1.10
N SER A 2 31.30 37.31 0.48
CA SER A 2 31.10 35.94 0.94
C SER A 2 31.83 35.77 2.27
N ASP A 3 31.09 35.45 3.33
CA ASP A 3 31.67 34.99 4.59
C ASP A 3 32.50 33.73 4.28
N ILE A 4 33.82 33.85 4.36
CA ILE A 4 34.70 32.70 4.38
C ILE A 4 34.74 32.25 5.83
N THR A 5 34.20 31.08 6.12
CA THR A 5 34.49 30.38 7.38
C THR A 5 35.87 29.74 7.23
N PRO A 6 36.94 30.30 7.82
CA PRO A 6 38.29 29.76 7.64
C PRO A 6 38.42 28.50 8.50
N ASN A 7 38.26 27.32 7.90
CA ASN A 7 38.23 26.05 8.63
C ASN A 7 39.59 25.34 8.68
N ILE A 8 40.60 25.83 7.96
CA ILE A 8 41.92 25.21 7.86
C ILE A 8 42.99 26.28 8.14
N VAL A 9 43.65 26.15 9.29
CA VAL A 9 44.76 27.02 9.68
C VAL A 9 46.04 26.52 8.99
N VAL A 10 46.78 27.43 8.35
CA VAL A 10 48.15 27.14 7.91
C VAL A 10 49.05 27.15 9.14
N SER A 11 49.45 25.97 9.62
CA SER A 11 50.31 25.79 10.79
C SER A 11 51.54 24.95 10.46
N MET A 12 52.58 25.03 11.31
CA MET A 12 53.73 24.13 11.23
C MET A 12 53.32 22.76 11.79
N PRO A 13 53.32 21.67 10.99
CA PRO A 13 52.82 20.37 11.44
C PRO A 13 53.76 19.65 12.42
N SER A 14 55.03 20.06 12.53
CA SER A 14 55.97 19.47 13.49
C SER A 14 55.81 20.07 14.88
N GLN A 15 55.54 19.23 15.87
CA GLN A 15 55.37 19.65 17.26
C GLN A 15 56.70 20.08 17.90
N LEU A 16 56.70 21.28 18.50
CA LEU A 16 57.78 21.81 19.32
C LEU A 16 57.69 21.30 20.76
N PHE A 17 58.81 20.89 21.36
CA PHE A 17 58.92 20.54 22.77
C PHE A 17 59.60 21.65 23.57
N THR A 18 58.90 22.18 24.58
CA THR A 18 59.40 23.20 25.51
C THR A 18 59.57 22.66 26.93
N MET A 19 60.36 23.32 27.77
CA MET A 19 60.52 22.94 29.18
C MET A 19 59.19 23.10 29.93
N ALA A 20 58.93 22.26 30.92
CA ALA A 20 57.65 22.22 31.63
C ALA A 20 57.37 23.47 32.48
N ARG A 21 58.41 24.17 32.92
CA ARG A 21 58.33 25.31 33.85
C ARG A 21 58.91 26.60 33.28
N SER A 22 59.28 26.64 32.01
CA SER A 22 59.80 27.84 31.36
C SER A 22 59.61 27.76 29.85
N PHE A 23 59.34 28.90 29.20
CA PHE A 23 59.19 28.97 27.75
C PHE A 23 60.56 28.92 27.04
N LYS A 24 61.19 27.74 27.06
CA LYS A 24 62.49 27.43 26.45
C LYS A 24 62.39 26.08 25.74
N ALA A 25 63.09 25.90 24.63
CA ALA A 25 63.19 24.59 23.99
C ALA A 25 63.79 23.54 24.94
N VAL A 26 63.33 22.29 24.86
CA VAL A 26 64.01 21.15 25.50
C VAL A 26 65.25 20.77 24.66
N ALA A 27 66.17 21.72 24.51
CA ALA A 27 67.34 21.58 23.67
C ALA A 27 68.21 20.39 24.11
N LYS A 28 68.59 19.53 23.15
CA LYS A 28 69.33 18.27 23.41
C LYS A 28 68.59 17.30 24.36
N GLY A 29 67.28 17.43 24.45
CA GLY A 29 66.42 16.52 25.19
C GLY A 29 66.23 15.17 24.50
N LYS A 30 65.55 14.28 25.21
CA LYS A 30 65.28 12.90 24.82
C LYS A 30 63.79 12.60 24.95
N ILE A 31 63.22 11.96 23.93
CA ILE A 31 61.85 11.44 23.96
C ILE A 31 61.92 9.92 23.95
N TYR A 32 61.16 9.31 24.85
CA TYR A 32 60.96 7.87 24.97
C TYR A 32 59.49 7.53 24.72
N ILE A 33 59.25 6.46 23.98
CA ILE A 33 57.96 6.00 23.49
C ILE A 33 57.78 4.52 23.87
N GLY A 34 56.68 4.20 24.55
CA GLY A 34 56.46 2.87 25.11
C GLY A 34 55.01 2.42 25.08
N LYS A 35 54.75 1.25 25.68
CA LYS A 35 53.40 0.69 25.82
C LYS A 35 52.55 1.63 26.68
N ILE A 36 51.28 1.77 26.32
CA ILE A 36 50.30 2.56 27.08
C ILE A 36 50.33 2.19 28.56
N ASP A 37 50.23 3.20 29.42
CA ASP A 37 50.22 3.11 30.89
C ASP A 37 51.50 2.50 31.52
N THR A 38 52.62 2.48 30.78
CA THR A 38 53.93 2.02 31.27
C THR A 38 55.01 3.10 31.13
N ASP A 39 56.07 3.03 31.95
CA ASP A 39 57.23 3.92 31.85
C ASP A 39 58.09 3.57 30.62
N PRO A 40 58.17 4.45 29.60
CA PRO A 40 58.90 4.17 28.36
C PRO A 40 60.42 4.30 28.49
N VAL A 41 60.94 4.76 29.63
CA VAL A 41 62.39 4.80 29.87
C VAL A 41 62.95 3.38 30.05
N ASN A 42 62.15 2.45 30.60
CA ASN A 42 62.52 1.05 30.66
C ASN A 42 62.53 0.45 29.23
N PRO A 43 63.66 -0.08 28.73
CA PRO A 43 63.74 -0.68 27.40
C PRO A 43 62.71 -1.79 27.13
N GLU A 44 62.28 -2.54 28.15
CA GLU A 44 61.25 -3.60 27.99
C GLU A 44 59.85 -3.07 27.67
N ASN A 45 59.61 -1.80 28.01
CA ASN A 45 58.36 -1.11 27.76
C ASN A 45 58.38 -0.34 26.43
N GLN A 46 59.57 -0.14 25.83
CA GLN A 46 59.70 0.60 24.58
C GLN A 46 59.05 -0.15 23.42
N ILE A 47 58.44 0.60 22.52
CA ILE A 47 57.88 0.08 21.27
C ILE A 47 58.69 0.59 20.08
N GLN A 48 58.56 -0.04 18.92
CA GLN A 48 59.25 0.42 17.72
C GLN A 48 58.69 1.78 17.26
N VAL A 49 59.60 2.72 17.02
CA VAL A 49 59.31 4.03 16.41
C VAL A 49 59.83 4.05 14.98
N TYR A 50 59.12 4.72 14.09
CA TYR A 50 59.52 4.89 12.70
C TYR A 50 59.63 6.38 12.37
N VAL A 51 60.55 6.72 11.47
CA VAL A 51 60.52 7.99 10.74
C VAL A 51 59.67 7.79 9.48
N GLU A 52 58.70 8.65 9.27
CA GLU A 52 57.93 8.74 8.02
C GLU A 52 58.63 9.72 7.08
N ASN A 53 59.08 9.22 5.93
CA ASN A 53 59.72 10.04 4.90
C ASN A 53 58.66 10.79 4.07
N GLU A 54 59.10 11.76 3.27
CA GLU A 54 58.22 12.55 2.40
C GLU A 54 57.46 11.71 1.36
N ASP A 55 57.99 10.52 1.00
CA ASP A 55 57.34 9.55 0.11
C ASP A 55 56.35 8.61 0.82
N GLY A 56 56.15 8.78 2.15
CA GLY A 56 55.30 7.94 2.99
C GLY A 56 55.93 6.61 3.43
N SER A 57 57.18 6.34 3.07
CA SER A 57 57.91 5.16 3.55
C SER A 57 58.31 5.28 5.03
N HIS A 58 58.44 4.14 5.71
CA HIS A 58 58.71 4.08 7.15
C HIS A 58 60.06 3.43 7.43
N VAL A 59 60.95 4.14 8.15
CA VAL A 59 62.28 3.63 8.53
C VAL A 59 62.32 3.43 10.05
N PRO A 60 62.63 2.22 10.56
CA PRO A 60 62.73 1.98 11.99
C PRO A 60 63.93 2.75 12.58
N VAL A 61 63.70 3.39 13.73
CA VAL A 61 64.73 4.18 14.43
C VAL A 61 64.89 3.72 15.88
N ALA A 62 66.10 3.88 16.40
CA ALA A 62 66.41 3.61 17.80
C ALA A 62 65.91 4.75 18.70
N GLN A 63 65.54 4.40 19.92
CA GLN A 63 65.22 5.35 20.98
C GLN A 63 66.45 5.59 21.87
N PRO A 64 66.58 6.75 22.54
CA PRO A 64 65.65 7.88 22.55
C PRO A 64 65.68 8.72 21.27
N ILE A 65 64.56 9.36 20.96
CA ILE A 65 64.48 10.38 19.91
C ILE A 65 65.11 11.67 20.44
N ILE A 66 65.99 12.28 19.65
CA ILE A 66 66.75 13.47 20.07
C ILE A 66 66.00 14.74 19.70
N ILE A 67 66.00 15.73 20.60
CA ILE A 67 65.45 17.06 20.37
C ILE A 67 66.60 18.03 20.02
N ASN A 68 66.49 18.75 18.90
CA ASN A 68 67.50 19.73 18.49
C ASN A 68 67.46 21.01 19.34
N ALA A 69 68.39 21.94 19.09
CA ALA A 69 68.48 23.21 19.84
C ALA A 69 67.23 24.10 19.69
N ALA A 70 66.50 23.95 18.58
CA ALA A 70 65.26 24.67 18.31
C ALA A 70 64.04 24.01 18.99
N GLY A 71 64.16 22.83 19.59
CA GLY A 71 63.07 22.14 20.29
C GLY A 71 62.29 21.12 19.45
N TYR A 72 62.79 20.78 18.26
CA TYR A 72 62.14 19.80 17.38
C TYR A 72 62.77 18.41 17.50
N PRO A 73 61.97 17.33 17.41
CA PRO A 73 62.52 15.99 17.28
C PRO A 73 63.25 15.86 15.94
N VAL A 74 64.44 15.26 15.96
CA VAL A 74 65.30 15.14 14.78
C VAL A 74 65.80 13.72 14.57
N TYR A 75 65.95 13.34 13.29
CA TYR A 75 66.65 12.15 12.85
C TYR A 75 67.83 12.59 11.96
N ASN A 76 69.05 12.17 12.29
CA ASN A 76 70.28 12.60 11.61
C ASN A 76 70.42 14.13 11.48
N GLY A 77 69.93 14.88 12.46
CA GLY A 77 70.02 16.35 12.51
C GLY A 77 68.93 17.10 11.73
N GLN A 78 68.08 16.40 10.98
CA GLN A 78 66.94 16.98 10.26
C GLN A 78 65.64 16.80 11.06
N ILE A 79 64.74 17.79 10.99
CA ILE A 79 63.40 17.69 11.58
C ILE A 79 62.66 16.57 10.86
N ALA A 80 62.15 15.60 11.61
CA ALA A 80 61.51 14.41 11.06
C ALA A 80 60.17 14.15 11.75
N LYS A 81 59.25 13.50 11.02
CA LYS A 81 57.99 13.02 11.55
C LYS A 81 58.20 11.61 12.12
N PHE A 82 57.93 11.44 13.41
CA PHE A 82 58.03 10.16 14.08
C PHE A 82 56.63 9.58 14.29
N VAL A 83 56.45 8.31 13.94
CA VAL A 83 55.16 7.62 14.00
C VAL A 83 55.28 6.23 14.64
N THR A 84 54.17 5.75 15.17
CA THR A 84 54.03 4.41 15.76
C THR A 84 52.81 3.71 15.14
N VAL A 85 52.83 2.37 15.11
CA VAL A 85 51.70 1.57 14.57
C VAL A 85 50.56 1.39 15.57
N GLN A 86 50.79 1.73 16.84
CA GLN A 86 49.85 1.58 17.94
C GLN A 86 49.92 2.79 18.86
N GLY A 87 48.91 2.96 19.72
CA GLY A 87 48.95 3.98 20.78
C GLY A 87 50.10 3.74 21.77
N HIS A 88 50.59 4.82 22.36
CA HIS A 88 51.83 4.80 23.14
C HIS A 88 51.79 5.72 24.37
N SER A 89 52.63 5.40 25.36
CA SER A 89 53.07 6.33 26.39
C SER A 89 54.26 7.14 25.89
N MET A 90 54.47 8.34 26.44
CA MET A 90 55.57 9.22 26.07
C MET A 90 56.21 9.88 27.30
N ALA A 91 57.53 9.86 27.39
CA ALA A 91 58.28 10.62 28.39
C ALA A 91 59.31 11.52 27.71
N VAL A 92 59.36 12.79 28.13
CA VAL A 92 60.25 13.82 27.59
C VAL A 92 61.21 14.26 28.68
N TYR A 93 62.51 14.15 28.43
CA TYR A 93 63.58 14.53 29.33
C TYR A 93 64.43 15.64 28.73
N ASP A 94 64.94 16.53 29.58
CA ASP A 94 65.91 17.54 29.16
C ASP A 94 67.34 16.99 29.06
N ALA A 95 68.28 17.86 28.64
CA ALA A 95 69.69 17.51 28.51
C ALA A 95 70.37 17.11 29.83
N TYR A 96 69.78 17.46 30.98
CA TYR A 96 70.29 17.15 32.31
C TYR A 96 69.64 15.88 32.89
N GLY A 97 68.75 15.21 32.13
CA GLY A 97 68.05 14.01 32.59
C GLY A 97 66.87 14.29 33.51
N THR A 98 66.39 15.54 33.59
CA THR A 98 65.15 15.86 34.34
C THR A 98 63.93 15.65 33.45
N GLN A 99 62.95 14.91 33.95
CA GLN A 99 61.68 14.69 33.25
C GLN A 99 60.91 16.02 33.14
N GLN A 100 60.60 16.42 31.93
CA GLN A 100 59.77 17.59 31.63
C GLN A 100 58.31 17.18 31.54
N PHE A 101 58.01 16.13 30.77
CA PHE A 101 56.64 15.66 30.59
C PHE A 101 56.55 14.14 30.62
N TYR A 102 55.40 13.65 31.07
CA TYR A 102 55.00 12.26 30.97
C TYR A 102 53.53 12.19 30.57
N PHE A 103 53.25 11.42 29.53
CA PHE A 103 51.92 11.11 29.04
C PHE A 103 51.74 9.60 29.10
N PRO A 104 50.89 9.07 29.99
CA PRO A 104 50.67 7.62 30.09
C PRO A 104 49.98 7.05 28.84
N ASN A 105 49.18 7.85 28.13
CA ASN A 105 48.55 7.49 26.87
C ASN A 105 48.34 8.76 26.02
N VAL A 106 49.10 8.89 24.92
CA VAL A 106 49.02 10.06 24.04
C VAL A 106 47.71 10.12 23.25
N LEU A 107 47.10 8.98 22.91
CA LEU A 107 45.83 8.93 22.14
C LEU A 107 44.65 9.61 22.85
N LYS A 108 44.71 9.78 24.18
CA LYS A 108 43.66 10.51 24.94
C LYS A 108 43.54 11.98 24.53
N TYR A 109 44.56 12.53 23.87
CA TYR A 109 44.67 13.94 23.52
C TYR A 109 44.59 14.18 22.01
N ASP A 110 44.36 13.12 21.22
CA ASP A 110 44.29 13.19 19.77
C ASP A 110 42.89 13.66 19.31
N PRO A 111 42.77 14.78 18.58
CA PRO A 111 41.49 15.26 18.06
C PRO A 111 40.80 14.27 17.12
N ASP A 112 41.54 13.36 16.47
CA ASP A 112 40.98 12.38 15.52
C ASP A 112 40.22 11.23 16.24
N GLN A 113 40.28 11.18 17.57
CA GLN A 113 39.49 10.23 18.36
C GLN A 113 37.98 10.39 18.16
N LEU A 114 37.49 11.60 17.83
CA LEU A 114 36.06 11.81 17.64
C LEU A 114 35.54 11.06 16.41
N GLU A 115 36.25 11.13 15.27
CA GLU A 115 35.85 10.42 14.04
C GLU A 115 35.88 8.92 14.26
N TYR A 116 36.96 8.40 14.86
CA TYR A 116 37.06 6.99 15.22
C TYR A 116 35.91 6.55 16.13
N ARG A 117 35.61 7.30 17.19
CA ARG A 117 34.52 6.97 18.12
C ARG A 117 33.13 7.07 17.50
N LEU A 118 32.90 8.03 16.60
CA LEU A 118 31.65 8.16 15.85
C LEU A 118 31.46 7.02 14.84
N SER A 119 32.55 6.46 14.31
CA SER A 119 32.50 5.32 13.36
C SER A 119 32.17 3.97 14.01
N GLN A 120 32.28 3.86 15.35
CA GLN A 120 31.97 2.62 16.06
C GLN A 120 30.46 2.32 16.05
N PRO A 121 30.03 1.05 16.25
CA PRO A 121 28.61 0.68 16.24
C PRO A 121 27.72 1.49 17.20
N ASP A 122 28.29 1.98 18.29
CA ASP A 122 27.66 2.80 19.32
C ASP A 122 28.04 4.29 19.24
N GLY A 123 28.72 4.71 18.18
CA GLY A 123 29.17 6.09 17.98
C GLY A 123 28.03 7.09 17.99
N TYR A 124 26.82 6.68 17.58
CA TYR A 124 25.61 7.52 17.66
C TYR A 124 25.25 7.93 19.09
N LEU A 125 25.65 7.17 20.13
CA LEU A 125 25.45 7.56 21.54
C LEU A 125 26.24 8.81 21.94
N LEU A 126 27.23 9.20 21.13
CA LEU A 126 28.06 10.38 21.37
C LEU A 126 27.45 11.67 20.81
N VAL A 127 26.34 11.57 20.06
CA VAL A 127 25.60 12.71 19.54
C VAL A 127 24.53 13.11 20.56
N GLY A 128 24.78 14.19 21.29
CA GLY A 128 23.89 14.69 22.35
C GLY A 128 22.47 14.98 21.87
N GLY A 129 21.48 14.75 22.75
CA GLY A 129 20.06 14.98 22.49
C GLY A 129 19.32 13.80 21.84
N LEU A 130 20.01 12.81 21.28
CA LEU A 130 19.36 11.64 20.66
C LEU A 130 18.51 10.84 21.65
N ALA A 131 19.04 10.51 22.82
CA ALA A 131 18.31 9.74 23.83
C ALA A 131 17.20 10.56 24.54
N GLU A 132 17.31 11.89 24.52
CA GLU A 132 16.35 12.81 25.14
C GLU A 132 15.15 13.06 24.23
N HIS A 133 15.34 12.98 22.91
CA HIS A 133 14.31 13.30 21.92
C HIS A 133 13.77 12.07 21.17
N TYR A 134 14.42 10.90 21.26
CA TYR A 134 14.04 9.70 20.52
C TYR A 134 14.06 8.43 21.38
N ASN A 135 13.10 7.53 21.15
CA ASN A 135 13.15 6.16 21.66
C ASN A 135 14.18 5.36 20.83
N LEU A 136 15.43 5.33 21.29
CA LEU A 136 16.48 4.54 20.65
C LEU A 136 16.14 3.04 20.72
N PRO A 137 16.48 2.26 19.68
CA PRO A 137 16.27 0.81 19.71
C PRO A 137 17.10 0.16 20.83
N SER A 138 16.66 -0.99 21.32
CA SER A 138 17.38 -1.70 22.40
C SER A 138 18.78 -2.14 21.95
N SER A 139 18.95 -2.36 20.64
CA SER A 139 20.23 -2.56 19.98
C SER A 139 20.13 -2.22 18.50
N VAL A 140 21.22 -1.72 17.91
CA VAL A 140 21.39 -1.56 16.45
C VAL A 140 22.41 -2.58 16.00
N ILE A 141 22.04 -3.43 15.05
CA ILE A 141 22.92 -4.43 14.46
C ILE A 141 23.09 -4.09 12.98
N VAL A 142 24.30 -3.63 12.62
CA VAL A 142 24.71 -3.53 11.22
C VAL A 142 25.12 -4.92 10.76
N VAL A 143 24.24 -5.58 10.01
CA VAL A 143 24.40 -7.01 9.67
C VAL A 143 25.64 -7.27 8.82
N ASP A 144 26.09 -6.27 8.08
CA ASP A 144 27.29 -6.36 7.24
C ASP A 144 28.61 -6.33 8.03
N ASN A 145 28.58 -5.85 9.27
CA ASN A 145 29.77 -5.76 10.10
C ASN A 145 30.04 -7.08 10.84
N ALA A 146 31.28 -7.23 11.34
CA ALA A 146 31.59 -8.29 12.29
C ALA A 146 30.68 -8.17 13.54
N PRO A 147 30.19 -9.29 14.10
CA PRO A 147 30.58 -10.67 13.78
C PRO A 147 29.79 -11.34 12.64
N TYR A 148 28.75 -10.69 12.09
CA TYR A 148 27.81 -11.35 11.19
C TYR A 148 28.25 -11.34 9.72
N ASN A 149 29.03 -10.32 9.30
CA ASN A 149 29.64 -10.25 7.96
C ASN A 149 28.63 -10.48 6.80
N GLY A 150 27.38 -10.08 6.97
CA GLY A 150 26.28 -10.30 6.02
C GLY A 150 25.37 -11.48 6.31
N ASP A 151 25.62 -12.28 7.35
CA ASP A 151 24.73 -13.38 7.72
C ASP A 151 23.52 -12.87 8.51
N LEU A 152 22.43 -12.59 7.79
CA LEU A 152 21.18 -12.14 8.38
C LEU A 152 20.54 -13.20 9.29
N LYS A 153 20.71 -14.50 9.00
CA LYS A 153 20.15 -15.57 9.87
C LYS A 153 20.84 -15.54 11.22
N ALA A 154 22.16 -15.46 11.24
CA ALA A 154 22.95 -15.38 12.47
C ALA A 154 22.65 -14.09 13.25
N ALA A 155 22.63 -12.93 12.58
CA ALA A 155 22.28 -11.65 13.18
C ALA A 155 20.89 -11.68 13.81
N TRP A 156 19.91 -12.18 13.08
CA TRP A 156 18.55 -12.34 13.54
C TRP A 156 18.44 -13.24 14.78
N ASN A 157 19.09 -14.41 14.75
CA ASN A 157 19.07 -15.36 15.85
C ASN A 157 19.68 -14.76 17.13
N ALA A 158 20.73 -13.95 17.00
CA ALA A 158 21.37 -13.24 18.11
C ALA A 158 20.63 -11.98 18.58
N ALA A 159 19.77 -11.39 17.73
CA ALA A 159 19.11 -10.13 18.04
C ALA A 159 18.18 -10.23 19.27
N PRO A 160 18.29 -9.33 20.27
CA PRO A 160 17.31 -9.24 21.35
C PRO A 160 16.00 -8.63 20.87
N GLU A 161 14.94 -8.73 21.67
CA GLU A 161 13.70 -7.97 21.39
C GLU A 161 13.98 -6.46 21.36
N GLY A 162 13.34 -5.74 20.43
CA GLY A 162 13.56 -4.30 20.22
C GLY A 162 14.77 -3.96 19.33
N ALA A 163 15.48 -4.95 18.78
CA ALA A 163 16.62 -4.71 17.91
C ALA A 163 16.22 -4.13 16.55
N THR A 164 17.09 -3.28 16.01
CA THR A 164 17.04 -2.83 14.62
C THR A 164 18.18 -3.49 13.83
N LEU A 165 17.83 -4.21 12.77
CA LEU A 165 18.77 -4.83 11.83
C LEU A 165 18.92 -3.92 10.60
N LEU A 166 20.13 -3.40 10.41
CA LEU A 166 20.48 -2.56 9.26
C LEU A 166 21.17 -3.40 8.20
N LEU A 167 20.64 -3.35 6.97
CA LEU A 167 21.09 -4.12 5.82
C LEU A 167 21.62 -3.19 4.73
N GLY A 168 22.81 -3.46 4.19
CA GLY A 168 23.36 -2.81 3.01
C GLY A 168 22.71 -3.25 1.69
N LYS A 169 23.26 -2.74 0.58
CA LYS A 169 22.78 -3.03 -0.79
C LYS A 169 23.37 -4.34 -1.31
N LYS A 170 22.85 -5.47 -0.84
CA LYS A 170 23.24 -6.82 -1.29
C LYS A 170 22.15 -7.85 -1.00
N ASP A 171 22.44 -9.09 -1.34
CA ASP A 171 21.56 -10.23 -1.09
C ASP A 171 21.81 -10.87 0.29
N TYR A 172 20.72 -11.14 1.01
CA TYR A 172 20.72 -11.80 2.32
C TYR A 172 19.88 -13.08 2.22
N ASN A 173 20.56 -14.22 2.12
CA ASN A 173 19.88 -15.51 2.04
C ASN A 173 19.35 -15.92 3.42
N ILE A 174 18.02 -15.95 3.54
CA ILE A 174 17.29 -16.41 4.72
C ILE A 174 16.49 -17.70 4.49
N THR A 175 16.70 -18.41 3.37
CA THR A 175 15.93 -19.63 3.05
C THR A 175 15.95 -20.63 4.21
N GLY A 176 14.78 -21.14 4.57
CA GLY A 176 14.61 -22.08 5.68
C GLY A 176 14.66 -21.48 7.11
N LEU A 177 14.93 -20.18 7.29
CA LEU A 177 14.93 -19.54 8.63
C LEU A 177 13.59 -19.74 9.36
N TRP A 178 12.48 -19.67 8.62
CA TRP A 178 11.12 -19.86 9.13
C TRP A 178 10.38 -20.99 8.39
N ALA A 179 11.06 -22.11 8.12
CA ALA A 179 10.43 -23.27 7.48
C ALA A 179 9.26 -23.84 8.29
N SER A 180 9.38 -23.90 9.62
CA SER A 180 8.38 -24.47 10.54
C SER A 180 7.80 -23.46 11.55
N GLY A 181 8.03 -22.16 11.36
CA GLY A 181 7.67 -21.15 12.35
C GLY A 181 7.60 -19.73 11.79
N ARG A 182 7.65 -18.74 12.68
CA ARG A 182 7.62 -17.29 12.38
C ARG A 182 8.46 -16.54 13.41
N ASN A 183 8.76 -15.27 13.16
CA ASN A 183 9.30 -14.41 14.20
C ASN A 183 8.34 -14.32 15.41
N THR A 184 8.86 -14.55 16.61
CA THR A 184 8.17 -14.34 17.90
C THR A 184 8.82 -13.25 18.76
N LYS A 185 9.98 -12.72 18.37
CA LYS A 185 10.69 -11.62 19.04
C LYS A 185 10.00 -10.28 18.77
N LYS A 186 9.56 -9.60 19.82
CA LYS A 186 8.85 -8.32 19.70
C LYS A 186 9.75 -7.18 19.24
N ASN A 187 9.13 -6.18 18.61
CA ASN A 187 9.71 -4.89 18.28
C ASN A 187 10.97 -4.98 17.39
N ILE A 188 11.11 -6.04 16.60
CA ILE A 188 12.20 -6.12 15.62
C ILE A 188 11.90 -5.20 14.44
N MET A 189 12.89 -4.40 14.06
CA MET A 189 12.86 -3.59 12.84
C MET A 189 13.95 -4.09 11.88
N ILE A 190 13.61 -4.28 10.60
CA ILE A 190 14.58 -4.52 9.54
C ILE A 190 14.53 -3.34 8.57
N VAL A 191 15.68 -2.72 8.31
CA VAL A 191 15.81 -1.55 7.43
C VAL A 191 16.86 -1.83 6.36
N GLY A 192 16.45 -1.73 5.10
CA GLY A 192 17.34 -1.78 3.95
C GLY A 192 17.73 -0.41 3.41
N MET A 193 18.52 -0.43 2.34
CA MET A 193 19.12 0.73 1.69
C MET A 193 18.55 0.97 0.27
N GLY A 194 17.37 0.44 -0.03
CA GLY A 194 16.63 0.68 -1.27
C GLY A 194 15.88 -0.55 -1.78
N MET A 195 14.71 -0.34 -2.40
CA MET A 195 14.03 -1.38 -3.18
C MET A 195 14.90 -1.79 -4.38
N PRO A 196 15.08 -3.08 -4.65
CA PRO A 196 15.90 -3.59 -5.75
C PRO A 196 15.17 -3.55 -7.10
N GLU A 197 15.94 -3.66 -8.18
CA GLU A 197 15.44 -3.80 -9.56
C GLU A 197 15.11 -5.26 -9.89
N TYR A 198 14.10 -5.49 -10.74
CA TYR A 198 13.80 -6.81 -11.28
C TYR A 198 14.87 -7.21 -12.32
N ALA A 199 15.30 -8.47 -12.31
CA ALA A 199 16.07 -9.01 -13.42
C ALA A 199 15.23 -9.01 -14.70
N SER A 200 15.88 -8.92 -15.86
CA SER A 200 15.18 -8.86 -17.17
C SER A 200 14.31 -10.08 -17.48
N ASP A 201 14.61 -11.21 -16.86
CA ASP A 201 13.87 -12.47 -16.98
C ASP A 201 12.84 -12.67 -15.86
N TRP A 202 12.70 -11.70 -14.95
CA TRP A 202 11.82 -11.72 -13.78
C TRP A 202 12.05 -12.89 -12.81
N SER A 203 13.20 -13.57 -12.90
CA SER A 203 13.47 -14.77 -12.08
C SER A 203 13.89 -14.44 -10.64
N ARG A 204 14.38 -13.23 -10.41
CA ARG A 204 14.93 -12.69 -9.15
C ARG A 204 15.07 -11.18 -9.21
N PHE A 205 15.46 -10.57 -8.09
CA PHE A 205 16.02 -9.22 -8.09
C PHE A 205 17.48 -9.18 -8.54
N VAL A 206 17.91 -8.04 -9.09
CA VAL A 206 19.30 -7.79 -9.48
C VAL A 206 20.16 -7.56 -8.22
N SER A 207 21.13 -8.44 -8.00
CA SER A 207 22.05 -8.35 -6.87
C SER A 207 22.75 -6.99 -6.82
N GLY A 208 22.72 -6.33 -5.65
CA GLY A 208 23.34 -5.02 -5.42
C GLY A 208 22.56 -3.79 -5.91
N SER A 209 21.45 -3.96 -6.65
CA SER A 209 20.57 -2.84 -7.06
C SER A 209 19.82 -2.21 -5.88
N GLY A 210 19.63 -2.97 -4.81
CA GLY A 210 19.03 -2.57 -3.55
C GLY A 210 19.36 -3.56 -2.45
N THR A 211 18.62 -3.52 -1.35
CA THR A 211 18.68 -4.57 -0.32
C THR A 211 17.73 -5.69 -0.72
N VAL A 212 18.22 -6.92 -0.80
CA VAL A 212 17.41 -8.09 -1.16
C VAL A 212 17.46 -9.12 -0.04
N ILE A 213 16.31 -9.45 0.54
CA ILE A 213 16.16 -10.62 1.40
C ILE A 213 15.71 -11.79 0.51
N GLN A 214 16.53 -12.83 0.38
CA GLN A 214 16.20 -14.03 -0.41
C GLN A 214 15.55 -15.09 0.49
N GLY A 215 14.28 -15.34 0.28
CA GLY A 215 13.42 -16.22 1.09
C GLY A 215 12.33 -15.45 1.85
N ALA A 216 11.37 -16.21 2.38
CA ALA A 216 10.17 -15.67 3.01
C ALA A 216 10.45 -14.91 4.31
N VAL A 217 9.84 -13.74 4.49
CA VAL A 217 9.81 -12.99 5.76
C VAL A 217 8.52 -13.29 6.52
N LYS A 218 8.61 -14.05 7.61
CA LYS A 218 7.44 -14.51 8.36
C LYS A 218 7.43 -13.98 9.80
N ASN A 219 6.33 -13.36 10.24
CA ASN A 219 6.22 -12.75 11.56
C ASN A 219 4.88 -13.05 12.27
N GLN A 220 4.98 -13.30 13.58
CA GLN A 220 3.87 -13.44 14.53
C GLN A 220 4.03 -12.49 15.74
N ALA A 221 5.13 -11.73 15.82
CA ALA A 221 5.40 -10.84 16.95
C ALA A 221 4.82 -9.43 16.75
N LYS A 222 4.50 -8.77 17.87
CA LYS A 222 4.07 -7.36 17.88
C LYS A 222 5.26 -6.42 17.64
N GLY A 223 4.99 -5.26 17.07
CA GLY A 223 5.97 -4.20 16.85
C GLY A 223 6.93 -4.46 15.69
N PHE A 224 6.70 -5.50 14.89
CA PHE A 224 7.56 -5.84 13.76
C PHE A 224 7.47 -4.79 12.65
N LYS A 225 8.62 -4.44 12.10
CA LYS A 225 8.75 -3.39 11.09
C LYS A 225 9.70 -3.79 9.97
N LEU A 226 9.30 -3.54 8.72
CA LEU A 226 10.06 -3.89 7.51
C LEU A 226 10.10 -2.70 6.56
N PHE A 227 11.30 -2.19 6.25
CA PHE A 227 11.45 -0.96 5.48
C PHE A 227 12.52 -1.00 4.39
N ASN A 228 12.20 -0.37 3.25
CA ASN A 228 13.18 0.05 2.23
C ASN A 228 14.04 -1.08 1.63
N LEU A 229 13.39 -2.19 1.23
CA LEU A 229 14.06 -3.38 0.72
C LEU A 229 13.17 -4.21 -0.20
N GLY A 230 13.76 -5.22 -0.84
CA GLY A 230 13.05 -6.26 -1.56
C GLY A 230 13.02 -7.60 -0.83
N VAL A 231 11.94 -8.36 -1.00
CA VAL A 231 11.83 -9.74 -0.53
C VAL A 231 11.61 -10.67 -1.72
N ASP A 232 12.60 -11.53 -1.98
CA ASP A 232 12.70 -12.38 -3.16
C ASP A 232 12.35 -13.83 -2.82
N CYS A 233 11.19 -14.26 -3.32
CA CYS A 233 10.71 -15.64 -3.42
C CYS A 233 10.47 -16.01 -4.91
N GLY A 234 11.20 -15.37 -5.83
CA GLY A 234 11.15 -15.59 -7.26
C GLY A 234 11.69 -16.96 -7.67
N ASN A 235 11.59 -17.25 -8.97
CA ASN A 235 11.94 -18.56 -9.54
C ASN A 235 13.34 -19.04 -9.12
N TYR A 236 14.35 -18.16 -9.13
CA TYR A 236 15.71 -18.50 -8.72
C TYR A 236 15.76 -18.90 -7.25
N VAL A 237 15.18 -18.11 -6.35
CA VAL A 237 15.18 -18.42 -4.92
C VAL A 237 14.46 -19.74 -4.67
N SER A 238 13.24 -19.89 -5.21
CA SER A 238 12.39 -21.06 -5.01
C SER A 238 12.97 -22.37 -5.54
N THR A 239 13.75 -22.33 -6.63
CA THR A 239 14.28 -23.54 -7.28
C THR A 239 15.76 -23.80 -7.01
N THR A 240 16.54 -22.77 -6.72
CA THR A 240 18.01 -22.86 -6.62
C THR A 240 18.52 -22.68 -5.19
N LEU A 241 17.91 -21.80 -4.38
CA LEU A 241 18.41 -21.50 -3.03
C LEU A 241 17.76 -22.33 -1.92
N TYR A 242 16.58 -22.88 -2.14
CA TYR A 242 16.02 -23.92 -1.27
C TYR A 242 16.62 -25.28 -1.63
N SER A 243 16.78 -26.15 -0.62
CA SER A 243 17.28 -27.52 -0.81
C SER A 243 16.34 -28.39 -1.68
N THR A 244 15.06 -28.03 -1.70
CA THR A 244 14.01 -28.63 -2.53
C THR A 244 13.19 -27.50 -3.10
N THR A 245 12.66 -27.64 -4.32
CA THR A 245 11.77 -26.62 -4.90
C THR A 245 10.67 -26.25 -3.91
N THR A 246 10.65 -24.99 -3.48
CA THR A 246 9.76 -24.48 -2.43
C THR A 246 9.23 -23.13 -2.84
N TYR A 247 7.90 -23.01 -2.90
CA TYR A 247 7.20 -21.77 -3.19
C TYR A 247 6.59 -21.24 -1.90
N GLU A 248 6.86 -19.98 -1.59
CA GLU A 248 6.50 -19.37 -0.31
C GLU A 248 5.87 -18.00 -0.52
N ASP A 249 5.13 -17.55 0.49
CA ASP A 249 4.77 -16.14 0.62
C ASP A 249 6.05 -15.30 0.73
N ALA A 250 6.08 -14.11 0.12
CA ALA A 250 7.25 -13.24 0.27
C ALA A 250 7.25 -12.59 1.66
N VAL A 251 6.14 -11.95 2.03
CA VAL A 251 5.94 -11.40 3.38
C VAL A 251 4.67 -11.96 4.00
N GLN A 252 4.79 -12.60 5.16
CA GLN A 252 3.66 -13.13 5.92
C GLN A 252 3.64 -12.56 7.33
N ILE A 253 2.61 -11.77 7.65
CA ILE A 253 2.31 -11.31 9.00
C ILE A 253 1.03 -12.00 9.47
N TYR A 254 1.18 -13.00 10.34
CA TYR A 254 0.10 -13.90 10.69
C TYR A 254 -0.01 -14.09 12.20
N GLY A 255 -1.22 -14.01 12.74
CA GLY A 255 -1.52 -14.44 14.11
C GLY A 255 -0.90 -13.55 15.19
N VAL A 256 -0.64 -12.27 14.88
CA VAL A 256 -0.07 -11.30 15.83
C VAL A 256 -1.11 -10.85 16.87
N GLY A 257 -2.40 -10.92 16.52
CA GLY A 257 -3.51 -10.50 17.34
C GLY A 257 -3.70 -8.98 17.41
N ALA A 258 -4.46 -8.54 18.41
CA ALA A 258 -4.84 -7.13 18.53
C ALA A 258 -3.69 -6.20 18.94
N LYS A 259 -3.76 -4.93 18.51
CA LYS A 259 -2.76 -3.88 18.82
C LYS A 259 -1.34 -4.32 18.41
N ALA A 260 -1.22 -4.79 17.17
CA ALA A 260 -0.05 -5.43 16.62
C ALA A 260 1.11 -4.45 16.38
N ASN A 261 0.81 -3.19 16.03
CA ASN A 261 1.80 -2.14 15.74
C ASN A 261 2.79 -2.58 14.64
N ILE A 262 2.27 -3.05 13.52
CA ILE A 262 3.06 -3.51 12.38
C ILE A 262 3.32 -2.34 11.43
N GLY A 263 4.56 -2.22 10.93
CA GLY A 263 4.92 -1.23 9.91
C GLY A 263 5.56 -1.89 8.70
N ILE A 264 5.05 -1.61 7.50
CA ILE A 264 5.62 -2.08 6.23
C ILE A 264 5.61 -0.89 5.28
N ASP A 265 6.78 -0.44 4.82
CA ASP A 265 6.86 0.69 3.88
C ASP A 265 8.10 0.60 2.98
N ASN A 266 7.93 1.06 1.74
CA ASN A 266 8.88 1.02 0.66
C ASN A 266 9.43 -0.41 0.43
N ILE A 267 8.51 -1.37 0.27
CA ILE A 267 8.82 -2.79 0.08
C ILE A 267 8.43 -3.25 -1.30
N ARG A 268 9.34 -3.98 -1.95
CA ARG A 268 9.06 -4.68 -3.20
C ARG A 268 9.13 -6.18 -2.99
N THR A 269 8.13 -6.93 -3.41
CA THR A 269 8.15 -8.38 -3.36
C THR A 269 8.22 -8.98 -4.75
N LEU A 270 8.86 -10.14 -4.84
CA LEU A 270 8.86 -10.97 -6.03
C LEU A 270 8.56 -12.40 -5.59
N ASN A 271 7.44 -12.96 -6.03
CA ASN A 271 7.19 -14.39 -5.94
C ASN A 271 7.38 -15.02 -7.32
N SER A 272 7.40 -16.35 -7.35
CA SER A 272 7.59 -17.11 -8.57
C SER A 272 6.53 -16.83 -9.64
N LEU A 273 6.97 -16.79 -10.89
CA LEU A 273 6.20 -16.44 -12.08
C LEU A 273 6.24 -17.58 -13.11
N GLY A 274 5.14 -17.77 -13.84
CA GLY A 274 5.07 -18.78 -14.91
C GLY A 274 5.13 -20.24 -14.42
N VAL A 275 4.74 -20.49 -13.16
CA VAL A 275 4.77 -21.84 -12.56
C VAL A 275 3.47 -22.58 -12.87
N SER A 276 3.54 -23.69 -13.61
CA SER A 276 2.36 -24.43 -14.09
C SER A 276 1.46 -25.00 -12.99
N SER A 277 2.00 -25.26 -11.80
CA SER A 277 1.22 -25.78 -10.67
C SER A 277 0.43 -24.71 -9.93
N ASN A 278 0.58 -23.42 -10.27
CA ASN A 278 -0.05 -22.28 -9.62
C ASN A 278 0.00 -22.38 -8.07
N PRO A 279 1.18 -22.40 -7.45
CA PRO A 279 1.31 -22.60 -6.01
C PRO A 279 0.63 -21.47 -5.23
N GLY A 280 -0.28 -21.82 -4.31
CA GLY A 280 -1.05 -20.88 -3.49
C GLY A 280 -0.17 -20.03 -2.55
N THR A 281 0.42 -18.98 -3.11
CA THR A 281 1.38 -18.09 -2.46
C THR A 281 0.88 -16.65 -2.51
N HIS A 282 1.29 -15.85 -1.53
CA HIS A 282 0.96 -14.44 -1.41
C HIS A 282 2.22 -13.58 -1.55
N SER A 283 2.10 -12.44 -2.24
CA SER A 283 3.13 -11.41 -2.14
C SER A 283 3.21 -10.84 -0.74
N ILE A 284 2.06 -10.42 -0.19
CA ILE A 284 1.97 -9.98 1.19
C ILE A 284 0.68 -10.54 1.78
N LEU A 285 0.81 -11.32 2.87
CA LEU A 285 -0.32 -11.81 3.66
C LEU A 285 -0.37 -11.09 5.01
N LEU A 286 -1.49 -10.42 5.27
CA LEU A 286 -1.81 -9.78 6.55
C LEU A 286 -3.02 -10.47 7.16
N GLU A 287 -2.81 -11.39 8.10
CA GLU A 287 -3.90 -12.23 8.63
C GLU A 287 -3.91 -12.35 10.16
N GLN A 288 -5.10 -12.36 10.76
CA GLN A 288 -5.29 -12.53 12.22
C GLN A 288 -4.50 -11.49 13.05
N LEU A 289 -4.57 -10.23 12.64
CA LEU A 289 -3.94 -9.10 13.31
C LEU A 289 -4.77 -7.82 13.24
N GLU A 290 -4.45 -6.87 14.10
CA GLU A 290 -5.04 -5.53 14.10
C GLU A 290 -3.97 -4.45 14.33
N GLY A 291 -3.99 -3.39 13.52
CA GLY A 291 -3.08 -2.26 13.66
C GLY A 291 -1.84 -2.40 12.78
N VAL A 292 -2.05 -2.16 11.49
CA VAL A 292 -1.01 -2.16 10.45
C VAL A 292 -0.89 -0.74 9.89
N THR A 293 0.33 -0.22 9.83
CA THR A 293 0.64 0.97 9.02
C THR A 293 1.33 0.48 7.76
N LEU A 294 0.69 0.71 6.61
CA LEU A 294 1.21 0.33 5.31
C LEU A 294 1.59 1.60 4.56
N GLY A 295 2.83 1.67 4.07
CA GLY A 295 3.28 2.72 3.17
C GLY A 295 3.21 2.26 1.71
N TYR A 296 4.26 2.50 0.92
CA TYR A 296 4.33 1.98 -0.46
C TYR A 296 4.73 0.51 -0.48
N VAL A 297 3.96 -0.32 -1.17
CA VAL A 297 4.31 -1.71 -1.47
C VAL A 297 4.11 -2.03 -2.95
N GLU A 298 5.03 -2.81 -3.49
CA GLU A 298 4.97 -3.29 -4.87
C GLU A 298 5.05 -4.81 -4.89
N CYS A 299 3.99 -5.46 -5.36
CA CYS A 299 3.79 -6.89 -5.31
C CYS A 299 3.85 -7.49 -6.72
N CYS A 300 4.85 -8.34 -6.98
CA CYS A 300 5.00 -9.01 -8.27
C CYS A 300 5.03 -10.53 -8.11
N GLY A 301 4.23 -11.24 -8.91
CA GLY A 301 4.21 -12.70 -8.97
C GLY A 301 3.52 -13.38 -7.77
N GLY A 302 3.34 -14.70 -7.89
CA GLY A 302 2.59 -15.50 -6.92
C GLY A 302 1.13 -15.71 -7.32
N PHE A 303 0.40 -16.49 -6.52
CA PHE A 303 -1.03 -16.74 -6.78
C PHE A 303 -1.82 -15.50 -6.41
N HIS A 304 -1.61 -14.97 -5.21
CA HIS A 304 -2.27 -13.79 -4.72
C HIS A 304 -1.25 -12.66 -4.49
N GLY A 305 -1.66 -11.43 -4.73
CA GLY A 305 -0.86 -10.27 -4.44
C GLY A 305 -0.95 -9.81 -3.00
N LEU A 306 -1.62 -8.68 -2.79
CA LEU A 306 -1.82 -8.12 -1.45
C LEU A 306 -3.10 -8.69 -0.83
N THR A 307 -2.96 -9.56 0.16
CA THR A 307 -4.08 -10.19 0.87
C THR A 307 -4.25 -9.57 2.26
N ILE A 308 -5.40 -8.92 2.45
CA ILE A 308 -5.77 -8.19 3.66
C ILE A 308 -6.88 -8.95 4.38
N LYS A 309 -6.49 -9.62 5.46
CA LYS A 309 -7.33 -10.38 6.40
C LYS A 309 -7.12 -9.88 7.83
N CYS A 310 -7.07 -8.56 7.96
CA CYS A 310 -6.72 -7.88 9.20
C CYS A 310 -7.70 -6.77 9.54
N LYS A 311 -7.54 -6.20 10.73
CA LYS A 311 -8.28 -5.03 11.17
C LYS A 311 -7.40 -3.78 11.25
N ASN A 312 -7.99 -2.61 11.09
CA ASN A 312 -7.34 -1.33 11.39
C ASN A 312 -6.00 -1.16 10.63
N LEU A 313 -6.06 -1.29 9.30
CA LEU A 313 -4.96 -0.95 8.40
C LEU A 313 -5.07 0.52 8.02
N ARG A 314 -3.96 1.27 8.13
CA ARG A 314 -3.92 2.71 7.87
C ARG A 314 -2.86 3.07 6.83
N GLY A 315 -3.28 3.91 5.88
CA GLY A 315 -2.46 4.45 4.80
C GLY A 315 -2.28 3.43 3.68
N GLY A 316 -1.46 3.81 2.71
CA GLY A 316 -0.76 2.82 1.90
C GLY A 316 -1.11 2.90 0.42
N ARG A 317 -0.07 2.67 -0.38
CA ARG A 317 -0.15 2.65 -1.84
C ARG A 317 0.37 1.29 -2.28
N ALA A 318 -0.51 0.48 -2.85
CA ALA A 318 -0.15 -0.83 -3.37
C ALA A 318 -0.13 -0.79 -4.89
N HIS A 319 0.95 -1.28 -5.50
CA HIS A 319 0.99 -1.61 -6.92
C HIS A 319 1.21 -3.12 -7.07
N VAL A 320 0.26 -3.82 -7.68
CA VAL A 320 0.26 -5.27 -7.74
C VAL A 320 0.09 -5.76 -9.16
N TYR A 321 0.90 -6.72 -9.60
CA TYR A 321 0.86 -7.22 -10.97
C TYR A 321 1.53 -8.60 -11.10
N GLY A 322 1.24 -9.29 -12.21
CA GLY A 322 1.86 -10.59 -12.54
C GLY A 322 1.28 -11.81 -11.83
N GLN A 323 0.07 -11.67 -11.24
CA GLN A 323 -0.54 -12.75 -10.45
C GLN A 323 -1.32 -13.71 -11.33
N TYR A 324 -1.20 -15.01 -11.09
CA TYR A 324 -2.03 -16.02 -11.74
C TYR A 324 -3.32 -16.34 -10.98
N GLY A 325 -3.49 -15.78 -9.77
CA GLY A 325 -4.75 -15.60 -9.04
C GLY A 325 -4.97 -14.10 -8.74
N ASP A 326 -5.70 -13.77 -7.68
CA ASP A 326 -6.16 -12.39 -7.41
C ASP A 326 -5.04 -11.39 -7.09
N GLY A 327 -5.07 -10.21 -7.73
CA GLY A 327 -4.11 -9.13 -7.49
C GLY A 327 -4.20 -8.54 -6.08
N PHE A 328 -5.40 -8.39 -5.54
CA PHE A 328 -5.60 -8.05 -4.12
C PHE A 328 -6.85 -8.68 -3.55
N ILE A 329 -6.86 -8.91 -2.24
CA ILE A 329 -7.97 -9.56 -1.54
C ILE A 329 -8.30 -8.76 -0.29
N LEU A 330 -9.58 -8.46 -0.11
CA LEU A 330 -10.17 -8.16 1.19
C LEU A 330 -10.94 -9.40 1.63
N LYS A 331 -10.56 -10.05 2.73
CA LYS A 331 -11.20 -11.31 3.13
C LYS A 331 -11.50 -11.36 4.62
N SER A 332 -12.75 -11.72 4.93
CA SER A 332 -13.21 -12.14 6.24
C SER A 332 -13.56 -13.62 6.19
N ASP A 333 -13.25 -14.37 7.23
CA ASP A 333 -13.71 -15.74 7.41
C ASP A 333 -13.69 -16.11 8.90
N SER A 334 -13.89 -17.39 9.21
CA SER A 334 -13.84 -17.92 10.58
C SER A 334 -12.54 -17.60 11.35
N GLY A 335 -11.45 -17.25 10.65
CA GLY A 335 -10.20 -16.76 11.25
C GLY A 335 -10.28 -15.34 11.81
N GLY A 336 -11.24 -14.53 11.36
CA GLY A 336 -11.50 -13.20 11.89
C GLY A 336 -12.00 -12.21 10.84
N PRO A 337 -12.60 -11.09 11.28
CA PRO A 337 -13.13 -10.08 10.36
C PRO A 337 -12.03 -9.19 9.78
N CYS A 338 -12.12 -8.90 8.49
CA CYS A 338 -11.46 -7.79 7.82
C CYS A 338 -12.31 -6.53 8.01
N SER A 339 -11.76 -5.53 8.70
CA SER A 339 -12.48 -4.28 8.93
C SER A 339 -11.58 -3.08 9.20
N ASP A 340 -12.13 -1.88 9.07
CA ASP A 340 -11.42 -0.62 9.31
C ASP A 340 -10.16 -0.45 8.44
N ILE A 341 -10.28 -0.76 7.15
CA ILE A 341 -9.16 -0.66 6.19
C ILE A 341 -9.20 0.71 5.50
N ARG A 342 -8.10 1.45 5.55
CA ARG A 342 -7.93 2.72 4.83
C ARG A 342 -6.67 2.68 3.98
N MET A 343 -6.86 2.60 2.67
CA MET A 343 -5.80 2.61 1.65
C MET A 343 -5.89 3.91 0.84
N ASP A 344 -4.74 4.54 0.56
CA ASP A 344 -4.70 5.73 -0.28
C ASP A 344 -4.94 5.34 -1.75
N SER A 345 -4.25 4.29 -2.22
CA SER A 345 -4.46 3.78 -3.56
C SER A 345 -4.12 2.30 -3.71
N ILE A 346 -4.85 1.61 -4.58
CA ILE A 346 -4.51 0.27 -5.06
C ILE A 346 -4.48 0.32 -6.59
N THR A 347 -3.33 0.00 -7.18
CA THR A 347 -3.15 -0.16 -8.63
C THR A 347 -2.88 -1.61 -8.94
N ILE A 348 -3.67 -2.17 -9.85
CA ILE A 348 -3.57 -3.55 -10.30
C ILE A 348 -3.19 -3.57 -11.78
N GLY A 349 -2.16 -4.32 -12.11
CA GLY A 349 -1.62 -4.49 -13.45
C GLY A 349 -0.68 -3.37 -13.91
N LEU A 350 -0.11 -3.56 -15.09
CA LEU A 350 0.81 -2.63 -15.74
C LEU A 350 0.15 -2.05 -16.99
N ILE A 351 0.52 -0.83 -17.39
CA ILE A 351 0.08 -0.24 -18.67
C ILE A 351 0.67 -1.03 -19.85
N ASP A 352 1.94 -1.43 -19.72
CA ASP A 352 2.60 -2.34 -20.63
C ASP A 352 2.89 -3.65 -19.88
N SER A 353 2.14 -4.70 -20.22
CA SER A 353 2.30 -6.03 -19.65
C SER A 353 3.00 -7.00 -20.61
N SER A 354 3.54 -6.51 -21.74
CA SER A 354 4.16 -7.37 -22.77
C SER A 354 5.35 -8.19 -22.26
N LEU A 355 5.98 -7.75 -21.18
CA LEU A 355 7.15 -8.36 -20.58
C LEU A 355 6.82 -9.31 -19.41
N LEU A 356 5.57 -9.37 -18.95
CA LEU A 356 5.17 -10.29 -17.88
C LEU A 356 4.75 -11.65 -18.45
N PRO A 357 5.17 -12.77 -17.85
CA PRO A 357 4.79 -14.11 -18.30
C PRO A 357 3.31 -14.45 -18.05
N ALA A 358 2.57 -13.63 -17.30
CA ALA A 358 1.16 -13.82 -16.97
C ALA A 358 0.37 -12.51 -17.02
N VAL A 359 -0.94 -12.62 -17.29
CA VAL A 359 -1.91 -11.51 -17.18
C VAL A 359 -2.16 -11.23 -15.70
N SER A 360 -2.25 -9.96 -15.31
CA SER A 360 -2.62 -9.62 -13.93
C SER A 360 -4.10 -9.91 -13.70
N LEU A 361 -4.50 -10.36 -12.52
CA LEU A 361 -5.93 -10.45 -12.18
C LEU A 361 -6.33 -9.31 -11.24
N GLY A 362 -7.62 -8.97 -11.27
CA GLY A 362 -8.20 -7.93 -10.44
C GLY A 362 -8.21 -8.29 -8.96
N GLY A 363 -8.99 -7.54 -8.18
CA GLY A 363 -9.24 -7.85 -6.78
C GLY A 363 -10.57 -8.54 -6.53
N ILE A 364 -10.63 -9.16 -5.36
CA ILE A 364 -11.87 -9.72 -4.82
C ILE A 364 -12.13 -9.21 -3.41
N TYR A 365 -13.40 -9.16 -3.05
CA TYR A 365 -13.84 -9.10 -1.67
C TYR A 365 -14.58 -10.41 -1.32
N ASP A 366 -14.16 -11.03 -0.22
CA ASP A 366 -14.56 -12.38 0.15
C ASP A 366 -14.99 -12.40 1.62
N ALA A 367 -16.26 -12.10 1.86
CA ALA A 367 -16.90 -12.26 3.16
C ALA A 367 -17.39 -13.70 3.26
N HIS A 368 -16.63 -14.54 3.94
CA HIS A 368 -16.84 -15.99 4.01
C HIS A 368 -17.22 -16.44 5.43
N ASP A 369 -17.73 -17.66 5.55
CA ASP A 369 -18.14 -18.29 6.80
C ASP A 369 -19.14 -17.44 7.61
N GLY A 370 -19.97 -16.64 6.93
CA GLY A 370 -20.90 -15.68 7.53
C GLY A 370 -20.21 -14.50 8.24
N VAL A 371 -18.90 -14.32 8.09
CA VAL A 371 -18.13 -13.23 8.71
C VAL A 371 -18.06 -12.05 7.76
N SER A 372 -18.47 -10.88 8.24
CA SER A 372 -18.60 -9.69 7.40
C SER A 372 -17.27 -8.97 7.17
N ILE A 373 -17.14 -8.32 6.01
CA ILE A 373 -16.15 -7.28 5.74
C ILE A 373 -16.81 -5.94 6.01
N ASP A 374 -16.17 -5.04 6.76
CA ASP A 374 -16.79 -3.76 7.13
C ASP A 374 -15.84 -2.56 7.18
N ASN A 375 -16.35 -1.37 6.86
CA ASN A 375 -15.63 -0.10 6.95
C ASN A 375 -14.32 -0.07 6.16
N ILE A 376 -14.45 -0.16 4.83
CA ILE A 376 -13.34 -0.13 3.88
C ILE A 376 -13.32 1.21 3.16
N SER A 377 -12.16 1.84 3.07
CA SER A 377 -11.95 3.05 2.28
C SER A 377 -10.72 2.89 1.40
N ILE A 378 -10.90 3.07 0.10
CA ILE A 378 -9.84 3.11 -0.91
C ILE A 378 -9.96 4.47 -1.61
N GLY A 379 -8.91 5.29 -1.58
CA GLY A 379 -8.89 6.57 -2.29
C GLY A 379 -9.00 6.35 -3.80
N ASP A 380 -7.96 5.78 -4.40
CA ASP A 380 -7.92 5.44 -5.82
C ASP A 380 -7.82 3.93 -6.04
N LEU A 381 -8.77 3.35 -6.77
CA LEU A 381 -8.72 1.95 -7.22
C LEU A 381 -8.55 1.91 -8.73
N ARG A 382 -7.36 1.51 -9.18
CA ARG A 382 -7.00 1.42 -10.60
C ARG A 382 -6.78 -0.03 -11.00
N VAL A 383 -7.46 -0.49 -12.04
CA VAL A 383 -7.25 -1.80 -12.64
C VAL A 383 -6.94 -1.64 -14.12
N GLN A 384 -5.82 -2.19 -14.58
CA GLN A 384 -5.39 -2.06 -15.96
C GLN A 384 -4.80 -3.36 -16.50
N ASN A 385 -5.13 -3.71 -17.75
CA ASN A 385 -4.64 -4.93 -18.43
C ASN A 385 -4.79 -6.19 -17.55
N ALA A 386 -6.01 -6.39 -17.05
CA ALA A 386 -6.33 -7.45 -16.10
C ALA A 386 -7.55 -8.27 -16.54
N SER A 387 -7.70 -9.48 -15.99
CA SER A 387 -8.82 -10.35 -16.38
C SER A 387 -10.17 -9.96 -15.74
N TRP A 388 -10.15 -9.27 -14.60
CA TRP A 388 -11.34 -8.71 -13.94
C TRP A 388 -10.92 -7.48 -13.13
N GLY A 389 -11.88 -6.71 -12.62
CA GLY A 389 -11.60 -5.57 -11.75
C GLY A 389 -11.85 -5.89 -10.29
N PHE A 390 -12.89 -5.35 -9.65
CA PHE A 390 -13.17 -5.61 -8.24
C PHE A 390 -14.54 -6.25 -8.08
N ILE A 391 -14.57 -7.51 -7.64
CA ILE A 391 -15.76 -8.38 -7.72
C ILE A 391 -15.95 -9.21 -6.45
N PRO A 392 -17.16 -9.71 -6.16
CA PRO A 392 -17.37 -10.64 -5.06
C PRO A 392 -16.68 -11.98 -5.35
N ALA A 393 -16.12 -12.59 -4.32
CA ALA A 393 -15.67 -13.97 -4.39
C ALA A 393 -16.86 -14.93 -4.60
N ILE A 394 -16.59 -16.04 -5.29
CA ILE A 394 -17.59 -17.10 -5.48
C ILE A 394 -17.83 -17.79 -4.14
N GLY A 395 -19.10 -17.91 -3.75
CA GLY A 395 -19.50 -18.59 -2.52
C GLY A 395 -19.35 -17.75 -1.25
N ALA A 396 -19.02 -16.46 -1.35
CA ALA A 396 -19.15 -15.54 -0.24
C ALA A 396 -20.60 -15.55 0.30
N ASP A 397 -20.73 -15.67 1.62
CA ASP A 397 -21.99 -15.82 2.36
C ASP A 397 -22.13 -14.79 3.50
N GLY A 398 -21.08 -14.01 3.78
CA GLY A 398 -21.09 -12.86 4.68
C GLY A 398 -21.46 -11.55 3.98
N TYR A 399 -21.75 -10.53 4.76
CA TYR A 399 -22.01 -9.18 4.24
C TYR A 399 -20.71 -8.40 4.01
N THR A 400 -20.71 -7.54 3.00
CA THR A 400 -19.65 -6.52 2.82
C THR A 400 -20.27 -5.13 2.92
N SER A 401 -19.97 -4.42 4.00
CA SER A 401 -20.62 -3.15 4.34
C SER A 401 -19.68 -1.96 4.50
N HIS A 402 -20.23 -0.75 4.33
CA HIS A 402 -19.51 0.52 4.51
C HIS A 402 -18.22 0.59 3.68
N VAL A 403 -18.35 0.37 2.37
CA VAL A 403 -17.22 0.44 1.44
C VAL A 403 -17.25 1.79 0.72
N THR A 404 -16.15 2.53 0.74
CA THR A 404 -15.96 3.75 -0.02
C THR A 404 -14.80 3.59 -0.99
N ILE A 405 -15.05 3.84 -2.27
CA ILE A 405 -14.04 3.95 -3.33
C ILE A 405 -14.10 5.39 -3.83
N GLY A 406 -13.03 6.17 -3.66
CA GLY A 406 -13.01 7.57 -4.08
C GLY A 406 -13.06 7.71 -5.60
N ASN A 407 -12.11 7.11 -6.30
CA ASN A 407 -12.09 7.03 -7.76
C ASN A 407 -11.86 5.59 -8.21
N TYR A 408 -12.66 5.14 -9.19
CA TYR A 408 -12.53 3.83 -9.81
C TYR A 408 -12.10 3.95 -11.28
N TYR A 409 -10.98 3.35 -11.63
CA TYR A 409 -10.49 3.29 -13.01
C TYR A 409 -10.34 1.85 -13.48
N ALA A 410 -10.88 1.54 -14.65
CA ALA A 410 -10.71 0.26 -15.33
C ALA A 410 -10.30 0.48 -16.78
N SER A 411 -9.19 -0.11 -17.22
CA SER A 411 -8.76 -0.03 -18.61
C SER A 411 -8.25 -1.36 -19.12
N GLN A 412 -8.76 -1.81 -20.27
CA GLN A 412 -8.37 -3.11 -20.84
C GLN A 412 -8.60 -4.26 -19.85
N VAL A 413 -9.79 -4.30 -19.24
CA VAL A 413 -10.16 -5.30 -18.23
C VAL A 413 -11.11 -6.31 -18.84
N TYR A 414 -10.60 -7.49 -19.22
CA TYR A 414 -11.34 -8.47 -20.01
C TYR A 414 -11.37 -9.86 -19.38
N GLY A 415 -12.58 -10.35 -19.14
CA GLY A 415 -12.83 -11.71 -18.69
C GLY A 415 -14.32 -11.97 -18.56
N ASN A 416 -14.69 -12.80 -17.58
CA ASN A 416 -16.07 -13.25 -17.39
C ASN A 416 -16.96 -12.28 -16.61
N TYR A 417 -16.39 -11.20 -16.08
CA TYR A 417 -17.04 -10.32 -15.11
C TYR A 417 -17.19 -8.89 -15.62
N TYR A 418 -18.01 -8.11 -14.91
CA TYR A 418 -17.96 -6.66 -14.99
C TYR A 418 -16.66 -6.17 -14.33
N SER A 419 -16.17 -4.99 -14.72
CA SER A 419 -14.97 -4.42 -14.14
C SER A 419 -15.18 -4.10 -12.65
N LEU A 420 -16.37 -3.67 -12.25
CA LEU A 420 -16.77 -3.56 -10.85
C LEU A 420 -18.13 -4.24 -10.65
N GLU A 421 -18.23 -5.11 -9.65
CA GLU A 421 -19.49 -5.75 -9.29
C GLU A 421 -19.79 -5.56 -7.80
N VAL A 422 -20.93 -4.95 -7.51
CA VAL A 422 -21.51 -4.87 -6.17
C VAL A 422 -22.51 -6.01 -6.03
N GLY A 423 -22.11 -7.01 -5.25
CA GLY A 423 -22.82 -8.27 -5.01
C GLY A 423 -24.11 -8.12 -4.21
N ASN A 424 -24.88 -9.21 -4.11
CA ASN A 424 -26.17 -9.24 -3.43
C ASN A 424 -26.08 -8.99 -1.90
N GLN A 425 -24.94 -9.25 -1.28
CA GLN A 425 -24.73 -9.07 0.17
C GLN A 425 -23.92 -7.80 0.48
N CYS A 426 -24.05 -6.78 -0.38
CA CYS A 426 -23.36 -5.51 -0.23
C CYS A 426 -24.32 -4.44 0.28
N VAL A 427 -23.90 -3.69 1.32
CA VAL A 427 -24.73 -2.67 1.98
C VAL A 427 -23.92 -1.40 2.24
N ASN A 428 -24.46 -0.21 2.02
CA ASN A 428 -23.78 1.07 2.28
C ASN A 428 -22.46 1.21 1.49
N TRP A 429 -22.52 1.08 0.17
CA TRP A 429 -21.36 1.34 -0.68
C TRP A 429 -21.44 2.73 -1.30
N ASN A 430 -20.32 3.45 -1.28
CA ASN A 430 -20.13 4.71 -1.97
C ASN A 430 -18.97 4.61 -2.95
N ILE A 431 -19.33 4.59 -4.24
CA ILE A 431 -18.37 4.62 -5.34
C ILE A 431 -18.42 6.05 -5.87
N GLY A 432 -17.33 6.80 -5.75
CA GLY A 432 -17.22 8.16 -6.24
C GLY A 432 -17.14 8.21 -7.76
N SER A 433 -16.12 8.87 -8.32
CA SER A 433 -16.02 8.99 -9.77
C SER A 433 -15.53 7.70 -10.43
N HIS A 434 -15.96 7.41 -11.67
CA HIS A 434 -15.46 6.24 -12.41
C HIS A 434 -15.13 6.48 -13.88
N GLN A 435 -14.12 5.77 -14.35
CA GLN A 435 -13.73 5.74 -15.76
C GLN A 435 -13.38 4.31 -16.18
N CYS A 436 -14.23 3.71 -17.03
CA CYS A 436 -14.03 2.36 -17.54
C CYS A 436 -13.88 2.40 -19.07
N SER A 437 -12.78 1.88 -19.61
CA SER A 437 -12.53 1.88 -21.05
C SER A 437 -11.99 0.53 -21.54
N GLY A 438 -12.60 -0.06 -22.55
CA GLY A 438 -12.19 -1.37 -23.07
C GLY A 438 -12.34 -2.45 -21.99
N VAL A 439 -13.58 -2.78 -21.63
CA VAL A 439 -13.87 -3.71 -20.53
C VAL A 439 -14.89 -4.76 -20.93
N SER A 440 -14.84 -5.95 -20.32
CA SER A 440 -15.87 -6.96 -20.54
C SER A 440 -17.27 -6.45 -20.19
N GLY A 441 -17.43 -5.87 -19.01
CA GLY A 441 -18.61 -5.10 -18.58
C GLY A 441 -18.13 -3.90 -17.76
N GLY A 442 -18.86 -2.80 -17.72
CA GLY A 442 -18.46 -1.65 -16.88
C GLY A 442 -18.74 -1.90 -15.40
N ILE A 443 -19.86 -1.38 -14.90
CA ILE A 443 -20.23 -1.48 -13.47
C ILE A 443 -21.57 -2.19 -13.30
N LYS A 444 -21.62 -3.18 -12.41
CA LYS A 444 -22.83 -3.95 -12.08
C LYS A 444 -23.23 -3.80 -10.62
N ILE A 445 -24.50 -3.49 -10.36
CA ILE A 445 -25.11 -3.44 -9.04
C ILE A 445 -26.24 -4.47 -8.96
N ASN A 446 -26.03 -5.53 -8.16
CA ASN A 446 -26.97 -6.65 -8.06
C ASN A 446 -28.23 -6.31 -7.23
N GLY A 447 -29.30 -7.09 -7.41
CA GLY A 447 -30.65 -6.71 -6.97
C GLY A 447 -30.86 -6.61 -5.47
N SER A 448 -30.18 -7.46 -4.69
CA SER A 448 -30.28 -7.43 -3.23
C SER A 448 -29.29 -6.46 -2.57
N ALA A 449 -28.42 -5.80 -3.34
CA ALA A 449 -27.53 -4.78 -2.80
C ALA A 449 -28.33 -3.58 -2.27
N GLN A 450 -27.92 -3.01 -1.14
CA GLN A 450 -28.67 -1.97 -0.46
C GLN A 450 -27.85 -0.71 -0.17
N TYR A 451 -28.49 0.46 -0.31
CA TYR A 451 -27.89 1.76 -0.01
C TYR A 451 -26.59 1.99 -0.78
N ILE A 452 -26.66 1.80 -2.09
CA ILE A 452 -25.53 1.92 -3.00
C ILE A 452 -25.57 3.29 -3.67
N THR A 453 -24.45 3.99 -3.68
CA THR A 453 -24.27 5.27 -4.35
C THR A 453 -23.17 5.15 -5.40
N LEU A 454 -23.44 5.62 -6.61
CA LEU A 454 -22.47 5.69 -7.71
C LEU A 454 -22.35 7.13 -8.19
N GLY A 455 -21.15 7.68 -8.14
CA GLY A 455 -20.85 9.03 -8.58
C GLY A 455 -20.90 9.18 -10.10
N GLU A 456 -20.36 10.30 -10.57
CA GLU A 456 -20.30 10.60 -11.99
C GLU A 456 -19.22 9.78 -12.70
N GLY A 457 -19.45 9.42 -13.96
CA GLY A 457 -18.42 8.73 -14.69
C GLY A 457 -18.85 8.16 -16.03
N SER A 458 -17.92 7.49 -16.69
CA SER A 458 -18.11 6.98 -18.05
C SER A 458 -17.70 5.52 -18.20
N VAL A 459 -18.48 4.77 -18.98
CA VAL A 459 -18.08 3.46 -19.51
C VAL A 459 -18.07 3.53 -21.03
N THR A 460 -16.94 3.16 -21.63
CA THR A 460 -16.75 3.17 -23.08
C THR A 460 -16.11 1.89 -23.62
N GLY A 461 -16.52 1.46 -24.81
CA GLY A 461 -15.91 0.31 -25.48
C GLY A 461 -16.11 -1.01 -24.74
N SER A 462 -17.22 -1.15 -24.00
CA SER A 462 -17.53 -2.39 -23.30
C SER A 462 -18.08 -3.46 -24.25
N THR A 463 -17.61 -4.70 -24.12
CA THR A 463 -18.10 -5.84 -24.93
C THR A 463 -19.41 -6.44 -24.39
N ARG A 464 -19.87 -6.00 -23.22
CA ARG A 464 -21.20 -6.22 -22.66
C ARG A 464 -21.84 -4.86 -22.36
N TRP A 465 -22.93 -4.86 -21.59
CA TRP A 465 -23.56 -3.63 -21.17
C TRP A 465 -22.59 -2.75 -20.38
N GLY A 466 -22.61 -1.45 -20.67
CA GLY A 466 -21.77 -0.49 -19.96
C GLY A 466 -22.10 -0.44 -18.47
N TYR A 467 -23.38 -0.52 -18.14
CA TYR A 467 -23.87 -0.63 -16.77
C TYR A 467 -24.91 -1.74 -16.66
N SER A 468 -25.05 -2.34 -15.47
CA SER A 468 -26.10 -3.32 -15.18
C SER A 468 -26.66 -3.09 -13.78
N PHE A 469 -27.96 -2.78 -13.68
CA PHE A 469 -28.59 -2.33 -12.45
C PHE A 469 -29.85 -3.13 -12.13
N ALA A 470 -29.92 -3.59 -10.88
CA ALA A 470 -31.05 -4.35 -10.35
C ALA A 470 -31.56 -3.86 -8.97
N ALA A 471 -30.79 -3.01 -8.27
CA ALA A 471 -31.06 -2.65 -6.87
C ALA A 471 -32.14 -1.58 -6.71
N SER A 472 -32.94 -1.69 -5.64
CA SER A 472 -33.99 -0.71 -5.31
C SER A 472 -33.49 0.49 -4.52
N THR A 473 -32.56 0.29 -3.59
CA THR A 473 -31.93 1.38 -2.80
C THR A 473 -30.57 1.76 -3.38
N PHE A 474 -30.55 1.95 -4.70
CA PHE A 474 -29.41 2.42 -5.47
C PHE A 474 -29.67 3.85 -5.95
N THR A 475 -28.65 4.69 -5.96
CA THR A 475 -28.72 6.03 -6.57
C THR A 475 -27.45 6.29 -7.36
N HIS A 476 -27.57 7.07 -8.43
CA HIS A 476 -26.41 7.46 -9.22
C HIS A 476 -26.49 8.90 -9.73
N SER A 477 -25.31 9.47 -9.95
CA SER A 477 -25.14 10.79 -10.58
C SER A 477 -25.19 10.68 -12.10
N SER A 478 -24.63 11.65 -12.83
CA SER A 478 -24.57 11.63 -14.30
C SER A 478 -23.67 10.50 -14.81
N LEU A 479 -24.23 9.61 -15.64
CA LEU A 479 -23.51 8.50 -16.26
C LEU A 479 -23.37 8.69 -17.76
N ILE A 480 -22.18 8.44 -18.30
CA ILE A 480 -21.92 8.42 -19.73
C ILE A 480 -21.75 6.96 -20.18
N SER A 481 -22.56 6.51 -21.13
CA SER A 481 -22.44 5.17 -21.72
C SER A 481 -22.32 5.27 -23.24
N ASN A 482 -21.11 5.03 -23.76
CA ASN A 482 -20.78 5.31 -25.16
C ASN A 482 -20.03 4.17 -25.84
N GLY A 483 -20.50 3.76 -27.02
CA GLY A 483 -19.79 2.77 -27.84
C GLY A 483 -19.69 1.40 -27.17
N ASN A 484 -20.68 1.04 -26.35
CA ASN A 484 -20.76 -0.24 -25.66
C ASN A 484 -21.65 -1.22 -26.43
N TYR A 485 -21.59 -2.51 -26.08
CA TYR A 485 -22.58 -3.49 -26.54
C TYR A 485 -24.00 -3.05 -26.19
N GLY A 486 -24.22 -2.46 -25.02
CA GLY A 486 -25.48 -1.81 -24.66
C GLY A 486 -25.26 -0.72 -23.61
N GLY A 487 -26.17 0.26 -23.52
CA GLY A 487 -25.99 1.40 -22.64
C GLY A 487 -26.08 1.05 -21.15
N VAL A 488 -27.30 0.75 -20.68
CA VAL A 488 -27.60 0.22 -19.34
C VAL A 488 -28.51 -0.99 -19.45
N GLU A 489 -28.10 -2.10 -18.86
CA GLU A 489 -28.94 -3.27 -18.63
C GLU A 489 -29.78 -3.03 -17.37
N TYR A 490 -31.07 -2.85 -17.56
CA TYR A 490 -32.02 -2.84 -16.47
C TYR A 490 -32.48 -4.28 -16.18
N LEU A 491 -32.17 -4.76 -14.98
CA LEU A 491 -32.51 -6.11 -14.51
C LEU A 491 -33.56 -6.09 -13.37
N GLY A 492 -33.97 -4.91 -12.91
CA GLY A 492 -35.00 -4.75 -11.89
C GLY A 492 -34.71 -3.60 -10.93
N GLY A 493 -35.55 -3.50 -9.89
CA GLY A 493 -35.41 -2.49 -8.84
C GLY A 493 -35.81 -1.08 -9.30
N THR A 494 -35.79 -0.14 -8.37
CA THR A 494 -36.27 1.24 -8.57
C THR A 494 -35.18 2.29 -8.52
N GLY A 495 -33.92 1.91 -8.27
CA GLY A 495 -32.82 2.86 -8.06
C GLY A 495 -32.21 3.44 -9.33
N PHE A 496 -32.43 2.80 -10.48
CA PHE A 496 -31.94 3.31 -11.75
C PHE A 496 -32.73 4.55 -12.19
N ASN A 497 -32.05 5.66 -12.46
CA ASN A 497 -32.64 6.89 -12.98
C ASN A 497 -32.20 7.15 -14.44
N PRO A 498 -33.03 6.85 -15.44
CA PRO A 498 -32.67 7.04 -16.85
C PRO A 498 -32.44 8.51 -17.25
N ALA A 499 -32.98 9.48 -16.49
CA ALA A 499 -32.80 10.90 -16.79
C ALA A 499 -31.35 11.37 -16.57
N ASN A 500 -30.59 10.65 -15.74
CA ASN A 500 -29.19 10.97 -15.44
C ASN A 500 -28.21 10.24 -16.35
N VAL A 501 -28.66 9.64 -17.47
CA VAL A 501 -27.77 8.90 -18.38
C VAL A 501 -27.66 9.59 -19.73
N ILE A 502 -26.43 9.92 -20.10
CA ILE A 502 -26.04 10.39 -21.42
C ILE A 502 -25.52 9.18 -22.21
N ALA A 503 -26.39 8.56 -23.01
CA ALA A 503 -26.07 7.37 -23.78
C ALA A 503 -26.13 7.62 -25.29
N TYR A 504 -25.08 7.21 -26.01
CA TYR A 504 -24.94 7.39 -27.45
C TYR A 504 -24.15 6.24 -28.08
N TYR A 505 -24.44 5.91 -29.34
CA TYR A 505 -23.77 4.87 -30.14
C TYR A 505 -23.64 3.49 -29.47
N ASN A 506 -24.64 3.03 -28.71
CA ASN A 506 -24.65 1.69 -28.11
C ASN A 506 -25.36 0.67 -29.02
N ASN A 507 -24.76 -0.52 -29.22
CA ASN A 507 -25.21 -1.47 -30.25
C ASN A 507 -26.62 -2.04 -29.99
N ASN A 508 -26.95 -2.30 -28.73
CA ASN A 508 -28.23 -2.90 -28.30
C ASN A 508 -29.15 -1.88 -27.63
N GLY A 509 -29.01 -0.60 -28.01
CA GLY A 509 -29.79 0.49 -27.48
C GLY A 509 -29.21 1.09 -26.20
N ASN A 510 -29.77 2.25 -25.82
CA ASN A 510 -29.32 3.01 -24.66
C ASN A 510 -29.74 2.36 -23.33
N PHE A 511 -30.89 1.68 -23.32
CA PHE A 511 -31.44 1.00 -22.15
C PHE A 511 -32.11 -0.30 -22.61
N SER A 512 -31.92 -1.41 -21.90
CA SER A 512 -32.67 -2.65 -22.19
C SER A 512 -34.15 -2.53 -21.83
N ALA A 513 -34.44 -1.76 -20.78
CA ALA A 513 -35.77 -1.46 -20.27
C ALA A 513 -35.68 -0.24 -19.32
N LEU A 514 -36.83 0.27 -18.88
CA LEU A 514 -36.91 1.35 -17.90
C LEU A 514 -37.56 0.85 -16.61
N PRO A 515 -37.24 1.43 -15.44
CA PRO A 515 -37.95 1.09 -14.22
C PRO A 515 -39.43 1.44 -14.34
N SER A 516 -40.27 0.54 -13.84
CA SER A 516 -41.71 0.73 -13.76
C SER A 516 -42.15 0.83 -12.31
N VAL A 517 -43.05 1.75 -12.02
CA VAL A 517 -43.68 1.91 -10.69
C VAL A 517 -44.94 1.06 -10.54
N LEU A 518 -45.41 0.46 -11.62
CA LEU A 518 -46.66 -0.30 -11.67
C LEU A 518 -46.43 -1.71 -11.13
N ASN A 519 -47.21 -2.10 -10.13
CA ASN A 519 -47.17 -3.43 -9.56
C ASN A 519 -48.24 -4.32 -10.18
N GLY A 520 -47.83 -5.47 -10.74
CA GLY A 520 -48.73 -6.42 -11.40
C GLY A 520 -49.38 -5.86 -12.66
N ASN A 521 -50.51 -6.45 -13.04
CA ASN A 521 -51.29 -6.04 -14.21
C ASN A 521 -52.29 -4.93 -13.87
N ALA A 522 -52.78 -4.25 -14.90
CA ALA A 522 -53.93 -3.35 -14.78
C ALA A 522 -55.13 -4.09 -14.17
N LEU A 523 -55.88 -3.36 -13.34
CA LEU A 523 -56.99 -3.90 -12.54
C LEU A 523 -58.33 -3.56 -13.19
N ASN A 524 -59.40 -4.24 -12.77
CA ASN A 524 -60.79 -3.88 -13.08
C ASN A 524 -61.07 -3.58 -14.56
N GLY A 525 -60.55 -4.40 -15.48
CA GLY A 525 -60.80 -4.27 -16.91
C GLY A 525 -60.10 -3.08 -17.59
N TRP A 526 -59.32 -2.28 -16.86
CA TRP A 526 -58.42 -1.30 -17.46
C TRP A 526 -57.31 -2.01 -18.24
N ALA A 527 -56.83 -1.41 -19.32
CA ALA A 527 -55.68 -1.92 -20.06
C ALA A 527 -54.77 -0.79 -20.54
N ALA A 528 -53.45 -0.98 -20.39
CA ALA A 528 -52.43 -0.09 -20.91
C ALA A 528 -52.44 -0.07 -22.44
N LEU A 529 -52.49 1.12 -23.03
CA LEU A 529 -52.08 1.30 -24.42
C LEU A 529 -50.55 1.41 -24.49
N SER A 530 -50.00 1.31 -25.71
CA SER A 530 -48.55 1.27 -25.94
C SER A 530 -47.79 2.51 -25.47
N ASP A 531 -48.49 3.62 -25.25
CA ASP A 531 -47.93 4.89 -24.78
C ASP A 531 -47.98 5.05 -23.25
N PHE A 532 -48.68 4.17 -22.53
CA PHE A 532 -48.80 4.25 -21.07
C PHE A 532 -47.50 3.84 -20.38
N LYS A 533 -46.98 4.74 -19.57
CA LYS A 533 -45.73 4.56 -18.83
C LYS A 533 -45.82 5.26 -17.48
N ALA A 534 -45.22 4.62 -16.50
CA ALA A 534 -45.08 5.19 -15.18
C ALA A 534 -43.65 4.92 -14.69
N THR A 535 -42.84 5.97 -14.67
CA THR A 535 -41.38 5.87 -14.50
C THR A 535 -40.96 6.67 -13.27
N PRO A 536 -40.20 6.07 -12.34
CA PRO A 536 -39.62 6.82 -11.24
C PRO A 536 -38.44 7.65 -11.74
N ASN A 537 -38.29 8.85 -11.18
CA ASN A 537 -37.17 9.74 -11.39
C ASN A 537 -36.86 10.41 -10.04
N ALA A 538 -35.82 9.92 -9.38
CA ALA A 538 -35.46 10.32 -8.02
C ALA A 538 -36.68 10.22 -7.07
N HIS A 539 -37.06 11.31 -6.39
CA HIS A 539 -38.18 11.35 -5.45
C HIS A 539 -39.54 11.63 -6.11
N GLN A 540 -39.61 11.60 -7.44
CA GLN A 540 -40.82 11.83 -8.20
C GLN A 540 -41.15 10.63 -9.08
N VAL A 541 -42.44 10.42 -9.30
CA VAL A 541 -42.93 9.45 -10.28
C VAL A 541 -43.71 10.20 -11.33
N PHE A 542 -43.38 9.94 -12.60
CA PHE A 542 -44.08 10.50 -13.75
C PHE A 542 -44.99 9.42 -14.33
N ILE A 543 -46.29 9.71 -14.41
CA ILE A 543 -47.30 8.84 -15.03
C ILE A 543 -47.83 9.56 -16.26
N SER A 544 -47.75 8.91 -17.41
CA SER A 544 -48.25 9.48 -18.67
C SER A 544 -48.72 8.41 -19.64
N GLY A 545 -49.60 8.78 -20.56
CA GLY A 545 -50.10 7.93 -21.64
C GLY A 545 -51.54 7.51 -21.41
N SER A 546 -51.95 6.41 -22.05
CA SER A 546 -53.38 6.12 -22.22
C SER A 546 -53.78 4.74 -21.68
N LEU A 547 -54.90 4.67 -20.96
CA LEU A 547 -55.55 3.42 -20.55
C LEU A 547 -56.91 3.29 -21.26
N THR A 548 -57.34 2.07 -21.62
CA THR A 548 -58.73 1.84 -22.04
C THR A 548 -59.65 1.79 -20.84
N ASN A 549 -60.88 2.26 -21.01
CA ASN A 549 -61.87 2.35 -19.94
C ASN A 549 -62.12 1.01 -19.21
N GLY A 550 -62.09 1.03 -17.88
CA GLY A 550 -62.34 -0.14 -17.03
C GLY A 550 -63.77 -0.25 -16.50
N THR A 551 -63.97 -1.17 -15.56
CA THR A 551 -65.26 -1.51 -14.94
C THR A 551 -65.41 -1.03 -13.50
N ALA A 552 -64.32 -0.59 -12.86
CA ALA A 552 -64.31 0.03 -11.53
C ALA A 552 -63.17 1.06 -11.41
N ALA A 553 -63.22 1.93 -10.40
CA ALA A 553 -62.35 3.12 -10.33
C ALA A 553 -60.85 2.82 -10.25
N ASN A 554 -60.44 1.76 -9.56
CA ASN A 554 -59.02 1.43 -9.38
C ASN A 554 -58.45 0.82 -10.66
N ALA A 555 -57.60 1.56 -11.36
CA ALA A 555 -57.01 1.17 -12.64
C ALA A 555 -55.71 0.37 -12.51
N TRP A 556 -54.89 0.68 -11.52
CA TRP A 556 -53.65 -0.05 -11.24
C TRP A 556 -53.21 0.13 -9.80
N LEU A 557 -52.35 -0.76 -9.32
CA LEU A 557 -51.61 -0.64 -8.07
C LEU A 557 -50.15 -0.18 -8.31
N ILE A 558 -49.68 0.75 -7.50
CA ILE A 558 -48.28 1.21 -7.45
C ILE A 558 -47.48 0.40 -6.44
N ALA A 559 -46.23 0.11 -6.79
CA ALA A 559 -45.25 -0.54 -5.92
C ALA A 559 -45.14 0.18 -4.57
N GLU A 560 -45.08 -0.59 -3.48
CA GLU A 560 -45.21 -0.07 -2.12
C GLU A 560 -44.19 1.01 -1.76
N ASN A 561 -42.95 0.83 -2.17
CA ASN A 561 -41.84 1.76 -1.93
C ASN A 561 -41.89 3.04 -2.78
N LEU A 562 -42.89 3.18 -3.65
CA LEU A 562 -43.03 4.30 -4.59
C LEU A 562 -44.38 5.01 -4.45
N ARG A 563 -45.13 4.76 -3.38
CA ARG A 563 -46.44 5.39 -3.13
C ARG A 563 -46.26 6.82 -2.61
N PRO A 564 -47.20 7.74 -2.87
CA PRO A 564 -47.20 9.04 -2.21
C PRO A 564 -47.64 8.91 -0.75
N SER A 565 -47.23 9.86 0.08
CA SER A 565 -47.68 9.96 1.48
C SER A 565 -49.11 10.51 1.62
N VAL A 566 -49.63 11.16 0.59
CA VAL A 566 -50.97 11.76 0.54
C VAL A 566 -51.60 11.51 -0.82
N ASP A 567 -52.94 11.45 -0.85
CA ASP A 567 -53.69 11.36 -2.10
C ASP A 567 -53.34 12.53 -3.02
N THR A 568 -52.79 12.22 -4.19
CA THR A 568 -52.27 13.22 -5.12
C THR A 568 -53.09 13.22 -6.41
N PRO A 569 -53.77 14.32 -6.77
CA PRO A 569 -54.48 14.41 -8.03
C PRO A 569 -53.49 14.43 -9.21
N ILE A 570 -53.83 13.74 -10.30
CA ILE A 570 -53.08 13.75 -11.56
C ILE A 570 -54.02 14.22 -12.67
N SER A 571 -53.50 15.00 -13.63
CA SER A 571 -54.32 15.46 -14.74
C SER A 571 -54.72 14.28 -15.62
N ALA A 572 -56.02 14.15 -15.89
CA ALA A 572 -56.57 13.13 -16.75
C ALA A 572 -57.77 13.64 -17.54
N TRP A 573 -58.03 13.03 -18.69
CA TRP A 573 -59.22 13.28 -19.50
C TRP A 573 -59.55 12.07 -20.37
N GLY A 574 -60.84 11.82 -20.57
CA GLY A 574 -61.34 10.83 -21.52
C GLY A 574 -61.32 11.34 -22.94
N VAL A 575 -61.23 10.42 -23.91
CA VAL A 575 -61.37 10.71 -25.34
C VAL A 575 -62.49 9.83 -25.90
N SER A 576 -63.61 10.45 -26.25
CA SER A 576 -64.75 9.75 -26.85
C SER A 576 -64.44 9.24 -28.27
N SER A 577 -65.31 8.39 -28.84
CA SER A 577 -65.17 7.87 -30.20
C SER A 577 -65.17 8.95 -31.28
N GLY A 578 -65.79 10.11 -31.02
CA GLY A 578 -65.76 11.29 -31.88
C GLY A 578 -64.55 12.21 -31.66
N GLY A 579 -63.63 11.87 -30.75
CA GLY A 579 -62.46 12.68 -30.42
C GLY A 579 -62.71 13.80 -29.40
N SER A 580 -63.95 13.98 -28.93
CA SER A 580 -64.27 14.97 -27.90
C SER A 580 -63.66 14.59 -26.55
N LEU A 581 -63.15 15.59 -25.83
CA LEU A 581 -62.59 15.44 -24.48
C LEU A 581 -63.72 15.29 -23.45
N VAL A 582 -63.58 14.31 -22.58
CA VAL A 582 -64.53 14.01 -21.49
C VAL A 582 -63.83 14.29 -20.16
N PRO A 583 -64.44 15.07 -19.24
CA PRO A 583 -63.88 15.27 -17.90
C PRO A 583 -63.77 13.94 -17.14
N VAL A 584 -62.59 13.67 -16.60
CA VAL A 584 -62.27 12.50 -15.78
C VAL A 584 -61.41 13.00 -14.63
N GLU A 585 -61.59 12.42 -13.44
CA GLU A 585 -60.71 12.68 -12.29
C GLU A 585 -59.77 11.50 -12.10
N ALA A 586 -58.49 11.77 -11.85
CA ALA A 586 -57.52 10.73 -11.52
C ALA A 586 -56.73 11.12 -10.26
N TYR A 587 -56.58 10.17 -9.36
CA TYR A 587 -55.80 10.29 -8.13
C TYR A 587 -54.81 9.14 -8.03
N VAL A 588 -53.60 9.44 -7.58
CA VAL A 588 -52.74 8.43 -6.98
C VAL A 588 -52.97 8.47 -5.48
N ARG A 589 -53.65 7.43 -4.98
CA ARG A 589 -54.00 7.31 -3.57
C ARG A 589 -52.76 6.96 -2.73
N ALA A 590 -52.73 7.39 -1.47
CA ALA A 590 -51.69 6.97 -0.52
C ALA A 590 -51.66 5.44 -0.30
N THR A 591 -52.80 4.78 -0.53
CA THR A 591 -52.91 3.30 -0.56
C THR A 591 -52.20 2.66 -1.76
N GLY A 592 -51.78 3.45 -2.74
CA GLY A 592 -51.06 3.04 -3.95
C GLY A 592 -51.95 2.82 -5.17
N TYR A 593 -53.26 3.00 -5.09
CA TYR A 593 -54.12 2.86 -6.27
C TYR A 593 -54.04 4.08 -7.18
N ILE A 594 -53.91 3.83 -8.49
CA ILE A 594 -54.30 4.80 -9.52
C ILE A 594 -55.82 4.70 -9.63
N GLU A 595 -56.53 5.63 -9.01
CA GLU A 595 -57.98 5.69 -9.03
C GLU A 595 -58.45 6.69 -10.08
N ILE A 596 -59.37 6.28 -10.95
CA ILE A 596 -59.93 7.09 -12.02
C ILE A 596 -61.46 7.10 -11.83
N THR A 597 -62.11 8.25 -11.93
CA THR A 597 -63.59 8.40 -11.81
C THR A 597 -64.13 9.36 -12.89
N GLY A 598 -65.45 9.43 -13.07
CA GLY A 598 -66.07 10.31 -14.08
C GLY A 598 -66.06 9.75 -15.52
N TYR A 599 -65.58 8.53 -15.72
CA TYR A 599 -65.43 7.88 -17.03
C TYR A 599 -66.69 7.16 -17.56
N ALA A 600 -67.84 7.24 -16.86
CA ALA A 600 -69.04 6.45 -17.15
C ALA A 600 -69.64 6.69 -18.56
N SER A 601 -69.36 7.84 -19.18
CA SER A 601 -69.79 8.17 -20.54
C SER A 601 -68.87 7.62 -21.64
N LEU A 602 -67.73 7.01 -21.26
CA LEU A 602 -66.79 6.41 -22.20
C LEU A 602 -67.14 4.94 -22.49
N GLY A 603 -67.05 4.54 -23.76
CA GLY A 603 -67.14 3.13 -24.16
C GLY A 603 -65.90 2.32 -23.75
N ALA A 604 -66.02 0.99 -23.69
CA ALA A 604 -64.95 0.08 -23.22
C ALA A 604 -63.61 0.21 -23.97
N SER A 605 -63.63 0.59 -25.24
CA SER A 605 -62.45 0.78 -26.09
C SER A 605 -61.99 2.24 -26.22
N GLN A 606 -62.63 3.16 -25.51
CA GLN A 606 -62.25 4.57 -25.48
C GLN A 606 -61.15 4.82 -24.43
N ALA A 607 -60.26 5.76 -24.72
CA ALA A 607 -59.05 6.00 -23.93
C ALA A 607 -59.28 7.05 -22.84
N VAL A 608 -58.73 6.81 -21.67
CA VAL A 608 -58.44 7.83 -20.65
C VAL A 608 -56.96 8.15 -20.72
N ARG A 609 -56.65 9.41 -21.00
CA ARG A 609 -55.28 9.92 -21.00
C ARG A 609 -54.94 10.46 -19.62
N ILE A 610 -53.79 10.08 -19.13
CA ILE A 610 -53.23 10.54 -17.86
C ILE A 610 -51.92 11.26 -18.18
N ASN A 611 -51.67 12.38 -17.50
CA ASN A 611 -50.38 13.06 -17.54
C ASN A 611 -50.13 13.82 -16.24
N GLY A 612 -49.11 13.42 -15.50
CA GLY A 612 -48.61 14.20 -14.38
C GLY A 612 -47.63 13.42 -13.53
N SER A 613 -47.43 13.90 -12.32
CA SER A 613 -46.44 13.36 -11.41
C SER A 613 -46.86 13.50 -9.96
N TYR A 614 -46.28 12.68 -9.09
CA TYR A 614 -46.43 12.79 -7.65
C TYR A 614 -45.08 12.57 -6.95
N LEU A 615 -44.98 13.03 -5.70
CA LEU A 615 -43.81 12.84 -4.84
C LEU A 615 -43.93 11.51 -4.09
N ILE A 616 -42.84 10.74 -4.05
CA ILE A 616 -42.74 9.52 -3.24
C ILE A 616 -42.73 9.91 -1.75
N ALA A 617 -43.37 9.10 -0.91
CA ALA A 617 -43.48 9.29 0.54
C ALA A 617 -42.13 9.36 1.27
#